data_AF-A0A9P7G1W4-F1
#
_entry.id   AF-A0A9P7G1W4-F1
#
_cell.length_a   1.000
_cell.length_b   1.000
_cell.length_c   1.000
_cell.angle_alpha   90.00
_cell.angle_beta   90.00
_cell.angle_gamma   90.00
#
_symmetry.space_group_name_H-M   'P 1'
#
loop_
_entity.id
_entity.type
_entity.pdbx_description
1 polymer ?
#
loop_
_entity_poly.entity_id
_entity_poly.type
_entity_poly.pdbx_seq_one_letter_code
_entity_poly.pdbx_strand_id
1 'polypeptide(L)'
;MRMTMDEIFIGDQTAVRRITGYLETLATVTKDLNVLLMGVQKYCRPDTYYNEVRPWFRGEDSDLAGRKWIFEGLEDDPRIQKPTELSGPSAGQSSMVHVLDVFLGVDHQSTSPGKRPFMSRMQS
;
A
#
# COMPACT_ATOMS: atom_id res chain seq x y z
N MET A 1 -9.76 -1.04 15.42
CA MET A 1 -9.26 -2.40 15.12
C MET A 1 -8.92 -3.19 16.39
N ARG A 2 -7.99 -2.73 17.25
CA ARG A 2 -7.69 -3.43 18.53
C ARG A 2 -8.92 -3.66 19.41
N MET A 3 -9.74 -2.63 19.64
CA MET A 3 -11.00 -2.76 20.39
C MET A 3 -11.94 -3.83 19.81
N THR A 4 -12.00 -3.97 18.49
CA THR A 4 -12.79 -5.03 17.84
C THR A 4 -12.24 -6.41 18.16
N MET A 5 -10.91 -6.59 18.15
CA MET A 5 -10.26 -7.85 18.49
C MET A 5 -10.47 -8.24 19.96
N ASP A 6 -10.42 -7.26 20.87
CA ASP A 6 -10.67 -7.48 22.30
C ASP A 6 -12.11 -7.96 22.54
N GLU A 7 -13.10 -7.37 21.84
CA GLU A 7 -14.50 -7.80 21.94
C GLU A 7 -14.74 -9.19 21.33
N ILE A 8 -14.06 -9.55 20.24
CA ILE A 8 -14.16 -10.89 19.63
C ILE A 8 -13.78 -11.97 20.65
N PHE A 9 -12.79 -11.70 21.51
CA PHE A 9 -12.37 -12.65 22.54
C PHE A 9 -13.43 -12.85 23.64
N ILE A 10 -14.23 -11.83 23.95
CA ILE A 10 -15.31 -11.91 24.96
C ILE A 10 -16.49 -12.73 24.42
N GLY A 11 -16.90 -12.49 23.17
CA GLY A 11 -17.86 -13.34 22.45
C GLY A 11 -19.31 -13.32 22.95
N ASP A 12 -19.68 -12.38 23.83
CA ASP A 12 -21.06 -12.25 24.31
C ASP A 12 -21.94 -11.36 23.40
N GLN A 13 -23.23 -11.24 23.72
CA GLN A 13 -24.16 -10.41 22.95
C GLN A 13 -23.79 -8.92 22.95
N THR A 14 -23.17 -8.44 24.04
CA THR A 14 -22.71 -7.04 24.15
C THR A 14 -21.54 -6.79 23.23
N ALA A 15 -20.59 -7.73 23.17
CA ALA A 15 -19.43 -7.72 22.29
C ALA A 15 -19.85 -7.70 20.83
N VAL A 16 -20.82 -8.54 20.43
CA VAL A 16 -21.39 -8.50 19.07
C VAL A 16 -21.92 -7.10 18.73
N ARG A 17 -22.72 -6.49 19.62
CA ARG A 17 -23.26 -5.14 19.39
C ARG A 17 -22.16 -4.08 19.25
N ARG A 18 -21.09 -4.18 20.05
CA ARG A 18 -19.94 -3.26 19.98
C ARG A 18 -19.16 -3.44 18.69
N ILE A 19 -18.88 -4.69 18.30
CA ILE A 19 -18.21 -5.02 17.03
C ILE A 19 -19.01 -4.42 15.86
N THR A 20 -20.33 -4.59 15.82
CA THR A 20 -21.19 -3.99 14.79
C THR A 20 -21.00 -2.47 14.73
N GLY A 21 -21.07 -1.77 15.87
CA GLY A 21 -20.86 -0.32 15.91
C GLY A 21 -19.45 0.12 15.46
N TYR A 22 -18.42 -0.66 15.79
CA TYR A 22 -17.05 -0.39 15.31
C TYR A 22 -16.93 -0.59 13.79
N LEU A 23 -17.57 -1.60 13.22
CA LEU A 23 -17.58 -1.85 11.78
C LEU A 23 -18.39 -0.78 11.02
N GLU A 24 -19.51 -0.32 11.56
CA GLU A 24 -20.29 0.80 11.00
C GLU A 24 -19.46 2.10 10.98
N THR A 25 -18.72 2.36 12.06
CA THR A 25 -17.80 3.48 12.14
C THR A 25 -16.68 3.35 11.10
N LEU A 26 -16.07 2.17 10.98
CA LEU A 26 -15.02 1.90 9.99
C LEU A 26 -15.54 2.08 8.55
N ALA A 27 -16.76 1.65 8.26
CA ALA A 27 -17.40 1.82 6.96
C ALA A 27 -17.59 3.31 6.63
N THR A 28 -18.04 4.10 7.61
CA THR A 28 -18.20 5.56 7.46
C THR A 28 -16.86 6.24 7.18
N VAL A 29 -15.84 5.96 7.98
CA VAL A 29 -14.48 6.52 7.78
C VAL A 29 -13.89 6.11 6.42
N THR A 30 -14.07 4.86 6.00
CA THR A 30 -13.60 4.39 4.69
C THR A 30 -14.31 5.13 3.55
N LYS A 31 -15.61 5.40 3.70
CA LYS A 31 -16.38 6.19 2.72
C LYS A 31 -15.87 7.63 2.64
N ASP A 32 -15.61 8.27 3.77
CA ASP A 32 -15.08 9.63 3.82
C ASP A 32 -13.68 9.71 3.20
N LEU A 33 -12.83 8.72 3.51
CA LEU A 33 -11.50 8.59 2.90
C LEU A 33 -11.59 8.49 1.37
N ASN A 34 -12.51 7.69 0.84
CA ASN A 34 -12.74 7.58 -0.60
C ASN A 34 -13.09 8.96 -1.21
N VAL A 35 -14.01 9.71 -0.59
CA VAL A 35 -14.38 11.05 -1.05
C VAL A 35 -13.17 12.00 -1.05
N LEU A 36 -12.35 11.97 0.00
CA LEU A 36 -11.14 12.79 0.11
C LEU A 36 -10.11 12.43 -0.98
N LEU A 37 -9.84 11.14 -1.18
CA LEU A 37 -8.89 10.67 -2.19
C LEU A 37 -9.35 11.01 -3.61
N MET A 38 -10.64 10.86 -3.89
CA MET A 38 -11.23 11.27 -5.16
C MET A 38 -11.14 12.79 -5.40
N GLY A 39 -11.00 13.58 -4.33
CA GLY A 39 -10.76 15.02 -4.40
C GLY A 39 -9.48 15.42 -5.14
N VAL A 40 -8.53 14.50 -5.33
CA VAL A 40 -7.29 14.75 -6.09
C VAL A 40 -7.57 15.27 -7.51
N GLN A 41 -8.66 14.84 -8.13
CA GLN A 41 -9.03 15.25 -9.49
C GLN A 41 -9.29 16.76 -9.62
N LYS A 42 -9.62 17.44 -8.52
CA LYS A 42 -9.84 18.89 -8.51
C LYS A 42 -8.56 19.69 -8.70
N TYR A 43 -7.43 19.13 -8.27
CA TYR A 43 -6.14 19.82 -8.26
C TYR A 43 -5.09 19.16 -9.16
N CYS A 44 -5.38 17.95 -9.65
CA CYS A 44 -4.47 17.16 -10.46
C CYS A 44 -5.02 17.03 -11.89
N ARG A 45 -4.43 17.78 -12.83
CA ARG A 45 -4.74 17.64 -14.26
C ARG A 45 -4.15 16.32 -14.76
N PRO A 46 -4.95 15.42 -15.36
CA PRO A 46 -4.46 14.10 -15.79
C PRO A 46 -3.28 14.16 -16.76
N ASP A 47 -3.33 15.08 -17.72
CA ASP A 47 -2.30 15.26 -18.74
C ASP A 47 -0.96 15.71 -18.13
N THR A 48 -0.98 16.75 -17.30
CA THR A 48 0.20 17.24 -16.56
C THR A 48 0.76 16.16 -15.64
N TYR A 49 -0.08 15.47 -14.88
CA TYR A 49 0.40 14.41 -14.00
C TYR A 49 1.06 13.28 -14.79
N TYR A 50 0.46 12.85 -15.89
CA TYR A 50 0.98 11.73 -16.67
C TYR A 50 2.29 12.06 -17.40
N ASN A 51 2.37 13.25 -18.01
CA ASN A 51 3.51 13.63 -18.85
C ASN A 51 4.64 14.31 -18.09
N GLU A 52 4.35 15.04 -17.02
CA GLU A 52 5.33 15.88 -16.33
C GLU A 52 5.71 15.34 -14.95
N VAL A 53 4.77 14.73 -14.20
CA VAL A 53 5.02 14.25 -12.84
C VAL A 53 5.41 12.77 -12.81
N ARG A 54 4.58 11.89 -13.40
CA ARG A 54 4.76 10.44 -13.39
C ARG A 54 6.14 9.96 -13.88
N PRO A 55 6.82 10.61 -14.84
CA PRO A 55 8.19 10.20 -15.22
C PRO A 55 9.18 10.21 -14.05
N TRP A 56 9.03 11.13 -13.09
CA TRP A 56 9.89 11.21 -11.90
C TRP A 56 9.62 10.12 -10.87
N PHE A 57 8.46 9.45 -10.95
CA PHE A 57 8.09 8.36 -10.06
C PHE A 57 8.39 6.98 -10.66
N ARG A 58 9.11 6.91 -11.79
CA ARG A 58 9.53 5.63 -12.33
C ARG A 58 10.74 5.10 -11.57
N GLY A 59 10.61 3.88 -11.05
CA GLY A 59 11.72 3.13 -10.50
C GLY A 59 12.65 2.59 -11.57
N GLU A 60 13.79 2.06 -11.13
CA GLU A 60 14.77 1.38 -11.99
C GLU A 60 14.12 0.20 -12.74
N ASP A 61 13.18 -0.49 -12.10
CA ASP A 61 12.47 -1.64 -12.65
C ASP A 61 11.49 -1.30 -13.78
N SER A 62 11.22 -0.01 -13.99
CA SER A 62 10.24 0.52 -14.93
C SER A 62 10.88 1.27 -16.11
N ASP A 63 12.22 1.22 -16.24
CA ASP A 63 12.93 1.81 -17.36
C ASP A 63 12.73 1.00 -18.65
N LEU A 64 12.29 1.67 -19.71
CA LEU A 64 12.00 1.04 -21.01
C LEU A 64 13.27 0.54 -21.72
N ALA A 65 14.42 1.15 -21.42
CA ALA A 65 15.72 0.77 -22.00
C ALA A 65 16.48 -0.23 -21.11
N GLY A 66 15.90 -0.68 -20.00
CA GLY A 66 16.52 -1.63 -19.07
C GLY A 66 17.76 -1.10 -18.36
N ARG A 67 17.94 0.22 -18.30
CA ARG A 67 19.09 0.85 -17.65
C ARG A 67 19.03 0.62 -16.14
N LYS A 68 20.20 0.40 -15.55
CA LYS A 68 20.36 0.14 -14.12
C LYS A 68 20.97 1.34 -13.42
N TRP A 69 20.53 1.59 -12.19
CA TRP A 69 21.10 2.63 -11.36
C TRP A 69 22.45 2.17 -10.84
N ILE A 70 23.43 3.06 -10.96
CA ILE A 70 24.78 2.90 -10.41
C ILE A 70 24.79 3.68 -9.10
N PHE A 71 25.06 2.96 -8.01
CA PHE A 71 25.23 3.54 -6.69
C PHE A 71 26.74 3.62 -6.44
N GLU A 72 27.30 4.79 -6.68
CA GLU A 72 28.73 5.07 -6.48
C GLU A 72 29.09 4.94 -4.98
N GLY A 73 30.22 4.28 -4.67
CA GLY A 73 30.74 4.13 -3.31
C GLY A 73 30.23 2.90 -2.55
N LEU A 74 29.49 1.99 -3.20
CA LEU A 74 29.13 0.69 -2.61
C LEU A 74 30.37 -0.22 -2.45
N GLU A 75 31.34 -0.07 -3.34
CA GLU A 75 32.61 -0.79 -3.35
C GLU A 75 33.54 -0.40 -2.19
N ASP A 76 33.35 0.78 -1.60
CA ASP A 76 34.23 1.33 -0.57
C ASP A 76 33.92 0.79 0.84
N ASP A 77 32.73 0.25 1.07
CA ASP A 77 32.34 -0.37 2.34
C ASP A 77 31.56 -1.68 2.09
N PRO A 78 32.18 -2.85 2.34
CA PRO A 78 31.55 -4.15 2.11
C PRO A 78 30.35 -4.44 3.03
N ARG A 79 30.07 -3.58 4.02
CA ARG A 79 28.86 -3.68 4.87
C ARG A 79 27.64 -3.10 4.19
N ILE A 80 27.80 -2.25 3.17
CA ILE A 80 26.70 -1.60 2.47
C ILE A 80 26.24 -2.50 1.33
N GLN A 81 24.99 -2.97 1.41
CA GLN A 81 24.40 -3.79 0.36
C GLN A 81 23.68 -2.93 -0.67
N LYS A 82 23.75 -3.33 -1.94
CA LYS A 82 22.96 -2.70 -3.00
C LYS A 82 21.46 -2.85 -2.69
N PRO A 83 20.66 -1.78 -2.72
CA PRO A 83 19.22 -1.89 -2.55
C PRO A 83 18.60 -2.77 -3.65
N THR A 84 17.68 -3.65 -3.27
CA THR A 84 17.01 -4.59 -4.19
C THR A 84 15.63 -4.11 -4.64
N GLU A 85 14.93 -3.35 -3.80
CA GLU A 85 13.61 -2.81 -4.11
C GLU A 85 13.75 -1.37 -4.64
N LEU A 86 13.91 -1.27 -5.96
CA LEU A 86 14.07 0.00 -6.68
C LEU A 86 12.84 0.34 -7.52
N SER A 87 11.67 -0.16 -7.10
CA SER A 87 10.39 0.17 -7.72
C SER A 87 10.01 1.62 -7.44
N GLY A 88 9.31 2.22 -8.40
CA GLY A 88 8.79 3.58 -8.25
C GLY A 88 7.78 3.67 -7.11
N PRO A 89 7.60 4.87 -6.49
CA PRO A 89 6.64 5.03 -5.43
C PRO A 89 5.22 4.71 -5.91
N SER A 90 4.47 3.98 -5.08
CA SER A 90 3.09 3.61 -5.40
C SER A 90 2.18 3.66 -4.17
N ALA A 91 0.86 3.78 -4.41
CA ALA A 91 -0.12 3.70 -3.34
C ALA A 91 -0.09 2.36 -2.59
N GLY A 92 0.46 1.30 -3.21
CA GLY A 92 0.66 0.01 -2.57
C GLY A 92 1.66 0.04 -1.42
N GLN A 93 2.52 1.07 -1.31
CA GLN A 93 3.45 1.24 -0.18
C GLN A 93 2.78 1.90 1.05
N SER A 94 1.51 2.29 0.94
CA SER A 94 0.76 2.84 2.06
C SER A 94 0.35 1.74 3.03
N SER A 95 0.82 1.84 4.28
CA SER A 95 0.43 0.91 5.36
C SER A 95 -1.07 0.88 5.62
N MET A 96 -1.78 1.98 5.34
CA MET A 96 -3.23 2.08 5.52
C MET A 96 -3.99 1.06 4.65
N VAL A 97 -3.55 0.84 3.41
CA VAL A 97 -4.18 -0.14 2.51
C VAL A 97 -4.00 -1.55 3.07
N HIS A 98 -2.76 -1.90 3.45
CA HIS A 98 -2.45 -3.20 4.04
C HIS A 98 -3.21 -3.48 5.34
N VAL A 99 -3.31 -2.48 6.24
CA VAL A 99 -3.98 -2.64 7.53
C VAL A 99 -5.47 -2.92 7.34
N LEU A 100 -6.13 -2.28 6.37
CA LEU A 100 -7.54 -2.54 6.07
C LEU A 100 -7.74 -3.94 5.50
N ASP A 101 -6.89 -4.34 4.54
CA ASP A 101 -6.99 -5.66 3.92
C ASP A 101 -6.76 -6.78 4.94
N VAL A 102 -5.72 -6.67 5.76
CA VAL A 102 -5.42 -7.64 6.83
C VAL A 102 -6.54 -7.69 7.85
N PHE A 103 -7.07 -6.53 8.27
CA PHE A 103 -8.13 -6.48 9.28
C PHE A 103 -9.45 -7.07 8.78
N LEU A 104 -9.79 -6.88 7.50
CA LEU A 104 -11.01 -7.38 6.89
C LEU A 104 -10.87 -8.78 6.27
N GLY A 105 -9.66 -9.35 6.28
CA GLY A 105 -9.37 -10.66 5.69
C GLY A 105 -9.40 -10.67 4.16
N VAL A 106 -9.08 -9.55 3.52
CA VAL A 106 -8.95 -9.44 2.05
C VAL A 106 -7.60 -10.02 1.63
N ASP A 107 -7.62 -11.04 0.77
CA ASP A 107 -6.42 -11.73 0.31
C ASP A 107 -6.12 -11.42 -1.17
N HIS A 108 -4.89 -10.97 -1.45
CA HIS A 108 -4.41 -10.57 -2.78
C HIS A 108 -3.47 -11.62 -3.38
N GLN A 109 -3.85 -12.90 -3.35
CA GLN A 109 -3.05 -14.00 -3.89
C GLN A 109 -2.61 -13.75 -5.34
N SER A 110 -1.38 -14.15 -5.66
CA SER A 110 -0.88 -14.12 -7.04
C SER A 110 -1.64 -15.16 -7.86
N THR A 111 -2.24 -14.74 -8.97
CA THR A 111 -2.86 -15.64 -9.95
C THR A 111 -1.84 -16.47 -10.74
N SER A 112 -0.53 -16.15 -10.60
CA SER A 112 0.57 -16.84 -11.27
C SER A 112 1.42 -17.64 -10.27
N PRO A 113 1.65 -18.94 -10.50
CA PRO A 113 2.53 -19.76 -9.67
C PRO A 113 3.96 -19.19 -9.63
N GLY A 114 4.54 -19.09 -8.42
CA GLY A 114 5.95 -18.74 -8.23
C GLY A 114 6.31 -17.25 -8.23
N LYS A 115 5.34 -16.33 -8.43
CA LYS A 115 5.56 -14.89 -8.26
C LYS A 115 5.00 -14.39 -6.94
N ARG A 116 5.79 -13.61 -6.20
CA ARG A 116 5.28 -12.87 -5.02
C ARG A 116 4.23 -11.86 -5.48
N PRO A 117 3.08 -11.75 -4.79
CA PRO A 117 2.09 -10.73 -5.09
C PRO A 117 2.68 -9.32 -4.99
N PHE A 118 2.16 -8.40 -5.81
CA PHE A 118 2.60 -7.00 -5.78
C PHE A 118 2.45 -6.39 -4.39
N MET A 119 1.31 -6.61 -3.72
CA MET A 119 1.08 -6.07 -2.38
C MET A 119 2.10 -6.59 -1.35
N SER A 120 2.50 -7.87 -1.43
CA SER A 120 3.53 -8.42 -0.55
C SER A 120 4.91 -7.80 -0.78
N ARG A 121 5.21 -7.35 -2.01
CA ARG A 121 6.47 -6.63 -2.31
C ARG A 121 6.47 -5.19 -1.78
N MET A 122 5.30 -4.56 -1.65
CA MET A 122 5.20 -3.16 -1.22
C MET A 122 5.18 -3.00 0.32
N GLN A 123 5.40 -4.08 1.07
CA GLN A 123 5.47 -4.08 2.54
C GLN A 123 6.90 -3.96 3.10
N SER A 124 7.92 -4.16 2.26
CA SER A 124 9.35 -4.08 2.60
C SER A 124 9.91 -2.69 2.31
#